data_AF-A0A2M7Z6X1-F1
#
_entry.id   AF-A0A2M7Z6X1-F1
#
_cell.length_a   1.000
_cell.length_b   1.000
_cell.length_c   1.000
_cell.angle_alpha   90.00
_cell.angle_beta   90.00
_cell.angle_gamma   90.00
#
_symmetry.space_group_name_H-M   'P 1'
#
loop_
_entity.id
_entity.type
_entity.pdbx_description
1 polymer ?
#
loop_
_entity_poly.entity_id
_entity_poly.type
_entity_poly.pdbx_seq_one_letter_code
_entity_poly.pdbx_strand_id
1 'polypeptide(L)'
;MFTYPEQLRNECIALFKEECDVDIDHETADIYLDNFADFYEAMESIIKNSTTDFNSKDIRFFEQPDRVEQKTNTFKNRGSF
;
A
#
# COMPACT_ATOMS: atom_id res chain seq x y z
N MET A 1 -22.00 -5.68 12.41
CA MET A 1 -21.10 -5.39 11.28
C MET A 1 -20.39 -4.10 11.61
N PHE A 2 -19.07 -4.16 11.77
CA PHE A 2 -18.26 -2.96 11.91
C PHE A 2 -18.26 -2.26 10.56
N THR A 3 -18.41 -0.94 10.53
CA THR A 3 -18.41 -0.18 9.27
C THR A 3 -17.21 0.74 9.29
N TYR A 4 -16.39 0.67 8.25
CA TYR A 4 -15.21 1.53 8.16
C TYR A 4 -15.61 2.98 7.91
N PRO A 5 -14.72 3.95 8.19
CA PRO A 5 -14.94 5.33 7.78
C PRO A 5 -15.16 5.43 6.27
N GLU A 6 -16.07 6.31 5.84
CA GLU A 6 -16.44 6.46 4.43
C GLU A 6 -15.23 6.81 3.54
N GLN A 7 -14.30 7.63 4.05
CA GLN A 7 -13.06 7.95 3.36
C GLN A 7 -12.26 6.69 3.01
N LEU A 8 -12.10 5.78 3.96
CA LEU A 8 -11.32 4.55 3.78
C LEU A 8 -11.98 3.62 2.76
N ARG A 9 -13.31 3.48 2.80
CA ARG A 9 -14.05 2.73 1.78
C ARG A 9 -13.87 3.32 0.39
N ASN A 10 -13.94 4.65 0.26
CA ASN A 10 -13.77 5.32 -1.03
C ASN A 10 -12.34 5.17 -1.57
N GLU A 11 -11.32 5.23 -0.71
CA GLU A 11 -9.94 4.93 -1.10
C GLU A 11 -9.78 3.48 -1.56
N CYS A 12 -10.40 2.52 -0.87
CA CYS A 12 -10.42 1.11 -1.28
C CYS A 12 -11.08 0.92 -2.65
N ILE A 13 -12.27 1.50 -2.87
CA ILE A 13 -12.98 1.45 -4.16
C ILE A 13 -12.13 2.04 -5.28
N ALA A 14 -11.54 3.22 -5.05
CA ALA A 14 -10.71 3.88 -6.04
C ALA A 14 -9.51 3.02 -6.44
N LEU A 15 -8.85 2.38 -5.46
CA LEU A 15 -7.70 1.51 -5.70
C LEU A 15 -8.10 0.27 -6.52
N PHE A 16 -9.23 -0.37 -6.20
CA PHE A 16 -9.73 -1.51 -6.97
C PHE A 16 -10.10 -1.12 -8.40
N LYS A 17 -10.62 0.08 -8.61
CA LYS A 17 -10.89 0.60 -9.95
C LYS A 17 -9.61 0.90 -10.72
N GLU A 18 -8.61 1.47 -10.07
CA GLU A 18 -7.33 1.84 -10.69
C GLU A 18 -6.49 0.60 -11.05
N GLU A 19 -6.31 -0.32 -10.11
CA GLU A 19 -5.39 -1.45 -10.24
C GLU A 19 -6.02 -2.67 -10.91
N CYS A 20 -7.33 -2.88 -10.71
CA CYS A 20 -8.02 -4.08 -11.19
C CYS A 20 -9.08 -3.80 -12.26
N ASP A 21 -9.39 -2.53 -12.55
CA ASP A 21 -10.54 -2.11 -13.38
C ASP A 21 -11.88 -2.73 -12.93
N VAL A 22 -12.03 -2.93 -11.61
CA VAL A 22 -13.25 -3.46 -11.01
C VAL A 22 -13.95 -2.36 -10.22
N ASP A 23 -15.23 -2.14 -10.53
CA ASP A 23 -16.11 -1.31 -9.72
C ASP A 23 -16.73 -2.15 -8.60
N ILE A 24 -16.46 -1.76 -7.35
CA ILE A 24 -17.00 -2.42 -6.15
C ILE A 24 -17.83 -1.42 -5.34
N ASP A 25 -18.80 -1.92 -4.58
CA ASP A 25 -19.62 -1.09 -3.68
C ASP A 25 -19.01 -0.98 -2.26
N HIS A 26 -19.66 -0.19 -1.41
CA HIS A 26 -19.21 0.02 -0.03
C HIS A 26 -19.24 -1.25 0.82
N GLU A 27 -20.21 -2.15 0.60
CA GLU A 27 -20.30 -3.41 1.34
C GLU A 27 -19.15 -4.34 0.98
N THR A 28 -18.86 -4.44 -0.31
CA THR A 28 -17.73 -5.21 -0.84
C THR A 28 -16.40 -4.64 -0.38
N ALA A 29 -16.27 -3.30 -0.33
CA ALA A 29 -15.09 -2.64 0.22
C ALA A 29 -14.88 -2.96 1.70
N ASP A 30 -15.95 -2.96 2.52
CA ASP A 30 -15.87 -3.35 3.94
C ASP A 30 -15.38 -4.80 4.08
N ILE A 31 -15.87 -5.74 3.25
CA ILE A 31 -15.41 -7.15 3.25
C ILE A 31 -13.93 -7.27 2.91
N TYR A 32 -13.45 -6.54 1.90
CA TYR A 32 -12.03 -6.59 1.52
C TYR A 32 -11.12 -5.96 2.58
N LEU A 33 -11.55 -4.89 3.22
CA LEU A 33 -10.81 -4.26 4.30
C LEU A 33 -10.68 -5.22 5.51
N ASP A 34 -11.75 -5.95 5.86
CA ASP A 34 -11.70 -6.98 6.91
C ASP A 34 -10.71 -8.10 6.54
N ASN A 35 -10.81 -8.65 5.34
CA ASN A 35 -9.90 -9.70 4.87
C ASN A 35 -8.43 -9.24 4.85
N PHE A 36 -8.18 -7.98 4.52
CA PHE A 36 -6.83 -7.42 4.51
C PHE A 36 -6.29 -7.26 5.93
N ALA A 37 -7.12 -6.81 6.88
CA ALA A 37 -6.75 -6.72 8.29
C ALA A 37 -6.36 -8.11 8.85
N ASP A 38 -7.19 -9.13 8.59
CA ASP A 38 -6.92 -10.51 9.00
C ASP A 38 -5.60 -11.04 8.40
N PHE A 39 -5.37 -10.76 7.11
CA PHE A 39 -4.14 -11.18 6.44
C PHE A 39 -2.91 -10.46 7.00
N TYR A 40 -3.03 -9.15 7.30
CA TYR A 40 -1.96 -8.38 7.92
C TYR A 40 -1.59 -8.93 9.31
N GLU A 41 -2.59 -9.24 10.15
CA GLU A 41 -2.36 -9.85 11.46
C GLU A 41 -1.68 -11.23 11.35
N ALA A 42 -2.12 -12.06 10.40
CA ALA A 42 -1.51 -13.35 10.15
C ALA A 42 -0.03 -13.21 9.71
N MET A 43 0.25 -12.27 8.80
CA MET A 43 1.61 -11.98 8.36
C MET A 43 2.49 -11.43 9.49
N GLU A 44 1.95 -10.54 10.33
CA GLU A 44 2.65 -10.01 11.49
C GLU A 44 3.00 -11.12 12.49
N SER A 45 2.07 -12.06 12.72
CA SER A 45 2.30 -13.25 13.55
C SER A 45 3.39 -14.15 12.99
N ILE A 46 3.41 -14.40 11.67
CA ILE A 46 4.48 -15.16 11.01
C ILE A 46 5.84 -14.47 11.22
N ILE A 47 5.91 -13.15 11.01
CA ILE A 47 7.16 -12.38 11.20
C ILE A 47 7.63 -12.51 12.66
N LYS A 48 6.75 -12.26 13.64
CA LYS A 48 7.07 -12.38 15.07
C LYS A 48 7.56 -13.79 15.44
N ASN A 49 6.90 -14.83 14.94
CA ASN A 49 7.29 -16.23 15.21
C ASN A 49 8.57 -16.65 14.47
N SER A 50 8.86 -16.06 13.31
CA SER A 50 10.11 -16.30 12.57
C SER A 50 11.32 -15.62 13.22
N THR A 51 11.10 -14.59 14.05
CA THR A 51 12.17 -13.90 14.78
C THR A 51 12.65 -14.61 16.05
N THR A 52 12.11 -15.77 16.42
CA THR A 52 12.59 -16.55 17.58
C THR A 52 13.95 -17.24 17.34
N ASP A 53 14.54 -17.13 16.14
CA ASP A 53 15.94 -17.52 15.85
C ASP A 53 16.75 -16.40 15.15
N PHE A 54 16.36 -15.13 15.29
CA PHE A 54 17.17 -14.01 14.76
C PHE A 54 18.06 -13.42 15.85
N ASN A 55 19.36 -13.71 15.77
CA ASN A 55 20.40 -12.98 16.49
C ASN A 55 20.24 -11.48 16.20
N SER A 56 20.01 -10.70 17.26
CA SER A 56 19.60 -9.29 17.31
C SER A 56 20.66 -8.27 16.79
N LYS A 57 21.36 -8.56 15.68
CA LYS A 57 22.40 -7.68 15.13
C LYS A 57 22.28 -7.32 13.65
N ASP A 58 21.30 -7.85 12.92
CA ASP A 58 21.23 -7.69 11.45
C ASP A 58 19.88 -7.20 10.89
N ILE A 59 19.10 -6.43 11.64
CA ILE A 59 17.94 -5.74 11.08
C ILE A 59 18.32 -4.29 10.75
N ARG A 60 18.85 -4.08 9.54
CA ARG A 60 18.85 -2.75 8.92
C ARG A 60 17.42 -2.48 8.46
N PHE A 61 16.66 -1.79 9.30
CA PHE A 61 15.44 -1.11 8.87
C PHE A 61 15.80 -0.30 7.63
N PHE A 62 15.15 -0.57 6.51
CA PHE A 62 15.31 0.25 5.32
C PHE A 62 14.90 1.68 5.69
N GLU A 63 15.92 2.52 5.82
CA GLU A 63 15.82 3.98 5.77
C GLU A 63 14.91 4.31 4.58
N GLN A 64 13.77 4.93 4.84
CA GLN A 64 12.97 5.53 3.77
C GLN A 64 13.85 6.61 3.13
N PRO A 65 14.21 6.53 1.84
CA PRO A 65 14.96 7.62 1.24
C PRO A 65 14.07 8.86 1.23
N ASP A 66 14.58 9.88 1.92
CA ASP A 66 14.12 11.25 1.98
C ASP A 66 13.39 11.73 0.73
N ARG A 67 12.30 12.47 0.97
CA ARG A 67 11.91 13.57 0.08
C ARG A 67 13.16 14.41 -0.23
N VAL A 68 13.55 14.52 -1.50
CA VAL A 68 13.90 15.76 -2.24
C VAL A 68 14.76 15.39 -3.46
N GLU A 69 14.21 15.59 -4.66
CA GLU A 69 14.96 16.37 -5.65
C GLU A 69 13.98 17.19 -6.50
N GLN A 70 13.98 18.49 -6.23
CA GLN A 70 13.37 19.51 -7.04
C GLN A 70 14.29 19.85 -8.22
N LYS A 71 13.67 19.92 -9.41
CA LYS A 71 13.89 20.91 -10.49
C LYS A 71 15.14 20.81 -11.39
N THR A 72 14.81 20.93 -12.68
CA THR A 72 15.51 21.62 -13.79
C THR A 72 16.54 20.86 -14.63
N ASN A 73 16.15 20.53 -15.88
CA ASN A 73 16.65 21.19 -17.10
C ASN A 73 15.92 20.65 -18.36
N THR A 74 15.10 21.45 -19.05
CA THR A 74 15.46 22.41 -20.12
C THR A 74 15.61 21.75 -21.50
N PHE A 75 14.56 21.89 -22.31
CA PHE A 75 14.57 22.22 -23.75
C PHE A 75 15.53 21.45 -24.70
N LYS A 76 14.94 20.62 -25.58
CA LYS A 76 15.00 20.69 -27.08
C LYS A 76 14.81 19.30 -27.69
N ASN A 77 13.69 19.08 -28.39
CA ASN A 77 13.77 18.84 -29.84
C ASN A 77 12.42 19.05 -30.53
N ARG A 78 12.43 19.96 -31.51
CA ARG A 78 11.39 20.16 -32.53
C ARG A 78 11.59 19.12 -33.64
N GLY A 79 10.50 18.71 -34.30
CA GLY A 79 10.48 18.02 -35.59
C GLY A 79 9.60 16.77 -35.55
N SER A 80 8.31 16.86 -35.90
CA SER A 80 7.76 16.71 -37.26
C SER A 80 7.99 15.33 -37.87
N PHE A 81 6.93 14.53 -37.91
CA PHE A 81 6.53 13.72 -39.07
C PHE A 81 5.00 13.69 -39.14
#